data_AF-A0A2U1JZM5-F1
#
_entry.id   AF-A0A2U1JZM5-F1
#
_cell.length_a   1.000
_cell.length_b   1.000
_cell.length_c   1.000
_cell.angle_alpha   90.00
_cell.angle_beta   90.00
_cell.angle_gamma   90.00
#
_symmetry.space_group_name_H-M   'P 1'
#
loop_
_entity.id
_entity.type
_entity.pdbx_description
1 polymer ?
#
loop_
_entity_poly.entity_id
_entity_poly.type
_entity_poly.pdbx_seq_one_letter_code
_entity_poly.pdbx_strand_id
1 'polypeptide(L)'
;MDYLLVAIGGCFGAIARFQVTNTLTKNFKGTFPHATLFINLLGSYVLGLLVGFQISSTVNLLIGIGFLGAFTTFSTMKLELLNLLNEGNWVYFTNYFILTYLFGIALAYAGFMSASLIHDLFSHFSFVHFMLK
;
A
#
# COMPACT_ATOMS: atom_id res chain seq x y z
N MET A 1 -16.66 -18.81 -4.92
CA MET A 1 -16.05 -18.46 -3.62
C MET A 1 -15.07 -17.30 -3.76
N ASP A 2 -14.32 -17.23 -4.86
CA ASP A 2 -13.32 -16.17 -5.13
C ASP A 2 -13.89 -14.74 -5.06
N TYR A 3 -15.06 -14.50 -5.65
CA TYR A 3 -15.74 -13.20 -5.58
C TYR A 3 -16.06 -12.77 -4.14
N LEU A 4 -16.36 -13.72 -3.25
CA LEU A 4 -16.67 -13.42 -1.86
C LEU A 4 -15.41 -12.96 -1.11
N LEU A 5 -14.26 -13.59 -1.38
CA LEU A 5 -12.98 -13.15 -0.82
C LEU A 5 -12.62 -11.74 -1.28
N VAL A 6 -12.75 -11.47 -2.58
CA VAL A 6 -12.51 -10.13 -3.13
C VAL A 6 -13.48 -9.11 -2.51
N ALA A 7 -14.76 -9.45 -2.38
CA ALA A 7 -15.78 -8.56 -1.79
C ALA A 7 -15.52 -8.27 -0.30
N ILE A 8 -15.17 -9.29 0.48
CA ILE A 8 -14.83 -9.13 1.91
C ILE A 8 -13.60 -8.24 2.04
N GLY A 9 -12.53 -8.56 1.31
CA GLY A 9 -11.30 -7.76 1.31
C GLY A 9 -11.57 -6.32 0.90
N GLY A 10 -12.29 -6.13 -0.20
CA GLY A 10 -12.65 -4.82 -0.72
C GLY A 10 -13.49 -3.98 0.26
N CYS A 11 -14.46 -4.60 0.93
CA CYS A 11 -15.26 -3.94 1.96
C CYS A 11 -14.38 -3.40 3.10
N PHE A 12 -13.52 -4.26 3.67
CA PHE A 12 -12.62 -3.84 4.74
C PHE A 12 -11.56 -2.84 4.27
N GLY A 13 -11.04 -3.00 3.05
CA GLY A 13 -10.08 -2.05 2.46
C GLY A 13 -10.69 -0.66 2.27
N ALA A 14 -11.92 -0.59 1.77
CA ALA A 14 -12.63 0.68 1.60
C ALA A 14 -12.95 1.36 2.93
N ILE A 15 -13.39 0.61 3.95
CA ILE A 15 -13.63 1.11 5.31
C ILE A 15 -12.33 1.63 5.93
N ALA A 16 -11.25 0.85 5.83
CA ALA A 16 -9.94 1.23 6.36
C ALA A 16 -9.43 2.52 5.69
N ARG A 17 -9.53 2.63 4.35
CA ARG A 17 -9.19 3.86 3.63
C ARG A 17 -10.02 5.02 4.13
N PHE A 18 -11.34 4.88 4.21
CA PHE A 18 -12.21 5.95 4.69
C PHE A 18 -11.82 6.43 6.09
N GLN A 19 -11.55 5.51 7.02
CA GLN A 19 -11.18 5.86 8.39
C GLN A 19 -9.80 6.51 8.49
N VAL A 20 -8.79 5.97 7.79
CA VAL A 20 -7.44 6.53 7.76
C VAL A 20 -7.45 7.91 7.11
N THR A 21 -8.11 8.08 5.97
CA THR A 21 -8.23 9.37 5.29
C THR A 21 -8.89 10.41 6.19
N ASN A 22 -10.04 10.09 6.80
CA ASN A 22 -10.72 11.03 7.71
C ASN A 22 -9.87 11.41 8.92
N THR A 23 -9.10 10.47 9.46
CA THR A 23 -8.23 10.72 10.62
C THR A 23 -7.06 11.63 10.23
N LEU A 24 -6.40 11.32 9.11
CA LEU A 24 -5.26 12.09 8.63
C LEU A 24 -5.67 13.50 8.17
N THR A 25 -6.79 13.66 7.47
CA THR A 25 -7.28 14.99 7.05
C THR A 25 -7.64 15.88 8.24
N LYS A 26 -8.07 15.32 9.38
CA LYS A 26 -8.30 16.10 10.61
C LYS A 26 -7.00 16.60 11.24
N ASN A 27 -5.95 15.78 11.21
CA ASN A 27 -4.66 16.07 11.84
C ASN A 27 -3.74 16.93 10.94
N PHE A 28 -3.79 16.70 9.63
CA PHE A 28 -3.01 17.41 8.62
C PHE A 28 -3.94 18.34 7.84
N LYS A 29 -4.01 19.59 8.27
CA LYS A 29 -4.75 20.66 7.58
C LYS A 29 -3.86 21.28 6.50
N GLY A 30 -4.41 21.52 5.32
CA GLY A 30 -3.72 22.19 4.23
C GLY A 30 -4.13 21.68 2.86
N THR A 31 -3.53 22.25 1.82
CA THR A 31 -3.81 21.91 0.41
C THR A 31 -3.13 20.60 -0.02
N PHE A 32 -2.10 20.14 0.70
CA PHE A 32 -1.35 18.95 0.31
C PHE A 32 -2.08 17.64 0.70
N PRO A 33 -2.23 16.67 -0.22
CA PRO A 33 -3.04 15.46 -0.01
C PRO A 33 -2.29 14.37 0.79
N HIS A 34 -1.97 14.66 2.05
CA HIS A 34 -1.20 13.76 2.93
C HIS A 34 -1.85 12.39 3.13
N ALA A 35 -3.18 12.36 3.26
CA ALA A 35 -3.94 11.15 3.50
C ALA A 35 -3.81 10.15 2.34
N THR A 36 -4.08 10.61 1.11
CA THR A 36 -4.04 9.78 -0.09
C THR A 36 -2.61 9.34 -0.42
N LEU A 37 -1.63 10.22 -0.22
CA LEU A 37 -0.22 9.85 -0.32
C LEU A 37 0.13 8.70 0.62
N PHE A 38 -0.24 8.82 1.90
CA PHE A 38 0.09 7.82 2.92
C PHE A 38 -0.49 6.45 2.60
N ILE A 39 -1.80 6.36 2.32
CA ILE A 39 -2.45 5.07 2.04
C ILE A 39 -1.87 4.40 0.79
N ASN A 40 -1.53 5.18 -0.25
CA ASN A 40 -0.96 4.64 -1.48
C ASN A 40 0.46 4.13 -1.26
N LEU A 41 1.33 4.89 -0.58
CA LEU A 41 2.69 4.47 -0.28
C LEU A 41 2.74 3.24 0.65
N LEU A 42 1.92 3.23 1.70
CA LEU A 42 1.79 2.08 2.59
C LEU A 42 1.27 0.86 1.82
N GLY A 43 0.24 1.03 1.00
CA GLY A 43 -0.31 -0.03 0.19
C GLY A 43 0.70 -0.61 -0.81
N SER A 44 1.53 0.24 -1.43
CA SER A 44 2.62 -0.21 -2.30
C SER A 44 3.64 -1.07 -1.55
N TYR A 45 4.07 -0.66 -0.35
CA TYR A 45 4.98 -1.47 0.47
C TYR A 45 4.39 -2.83 0.84
N VAL A 46 3.14 -2.85 1.32
CA VAL A 46 2.45 -4.08 1.71
C VAL A 46 2.22 -4.98 0.51
N LEU A 47 1.87 -4.43 -0.66
CA LEU A 47 1.77 -5.21 -1.90
C LEU A 47 3.10 -5.89 -2.25
N GLY A 48 4.21 -5.15 -2.12
CA GLY A 48 5.56 -5.69 -2.29
C GLY A 48 5.84 -6.88 -1.37
N LEU A 49 5.51 -6.75 -0.08
CA LEU A 49 5.64 -7.84 0.89
C LEU A 49 4.83 -9.08 0.47
N LEU A 50 3.57 -8.90 0.07
CA LEU A 50 2.72 -10.02 -0.34
C LEU A 50 3.30 -10.77 -1.54
N VAL A 51 3.77 -10.03 -2.55
CA VAL A 51 4.40 -10.62 -3.74
C VAL A 51 5.69 -11.34 -3.35
N GLY A 52 6.52 -10.75 -2.50
CA GLY A 52 7.79 -11.35 -2.06
C GLY A 52 7.62 -12.63 -1.24
N PHE A 53 6.57 -12.72 -0.42
CA PHE A 53 6.24 -13.94 0.32
C PHE A 53 5.60 -15.04 -0.53
N GLN A 54 5.34 -14.81 -1.82
CA GLN A 54 4.69 -15.77 -2.71
C GLN A 54 3.40 -16.34 -2.11
N ILE A 55 2.57 -15.46 -1.53
CA ILE A 55 1.32 -15.86 -0.84
C ILE A 55 0.39 -16.67 -1.76
N SER A 56 -0.43 -17.52 -1.15
CA SER A 56 -1.39 -18.34 -1.90
C SER A 56 -2.39 -17.48 -2.68
N SER A 57 -2.94 -18.04 -3.76
CA SER A 57 -3.95 -17.37 -4.59
C SER A 57 -5.17 -16.90 -3.78
N THR A 58 -5.59 -17.68 -2.78
CA THR A 58 -6.68 -17.33 -1.85
C THR A 58 -6.38 -16.06 -1.06
N VAL A 59 -5.17 -15.95 -0.49
CA VAL A 59 -4.76 -14.75 0.26
C VAL A 59 -4.60 -13.56 -0.70
N ASN A 60 -4.13 -13.78 -1.92
CA ASN A 60 -4.01 -12.72 -2.92
C ASN A 60 -5.37 -12.16 -3.34
N LEU A 61 -6.41 -13.00 -3.48
CA LEU A 61 -7.78 -12.55 -3.75
C LEU A 61 -8.32 -11.66 -2.61
N LEU A 62 -8.14 -12.10 -1.36
CA LEU A 62 -8.63 -11.39 -0.19
C LEU A 62 -7.85 -10.09 0.08
N ILE A 63 -6.53 -10.17 0.15
CA ILE A 63 -5.68 -9.07 0.61
C ILE A 63 -5.13 -8.26 -0.55
N GLY A 64 -4.60 -8.89 -1.60
CA GLY A 64 -4.01 -8.18 -2.74
C GLY A 64 -5.06 -7.47 -3.59
N ILE A 65 -5.97 -8.25 -4.18
CA ILE A 65 -7.02 -7.74 -5.07
C ILE A 65 -8.12 -7.04 -4.27
N GLY A 66 -8.62 -7.67 -3.20
CA GLY A 66 -9.69 -7.12 -2.36
C GLY A 66 -9.21 -5.94 -1.52
N PHE A 67 -8.50 -6.20 -0.43
CA PHE A 67 -8.17 -5.19 0.58
C PHE A 67 -7.28 -4.07 0.02
N LEU A 68 -6.10 -4.39 -0.51
CA LEU A 68 -5.16 -3.37 -1.01
C LEU A 68 -5.72 -2.63 -2.24
N GLY A 69 -6.46 -3.33 -3.10
CA GLY A 69 -7.14 -2.73 -4.24
C GLY A 69 -8.17 -1.66 -3.83
N ALA A 70 -8.88 -1.86 -2.72
CA ALA A 70 -9.85 -0.88 -2.20
C ALA A 70 -9.25 0.13 -1.20
N PHE A 71 -8.17 -0.26 -0.52
CA PHE A 71 -7.45 0.57 0.45
C PHE A 71 -6.61 1.66 -0.21
N THR A 72 -6.02 1.37 -1.38
CA THR A 72 -5.31 2.36 -2.20
C THR A 72 -6.27 2.99 -3.21
N THR A 73 -5.91 4.15 -3.76
CA THR A 73 -6.76 4.83 -4.76
C THR A 73 -5.95 5.66 -5.74
N PHE A 74 -6.00 5.27 -7.01
CA PHE A 74 -5.40 6.04 -8.10
C PHE A 74 -6.33 7.15 -8.60
N SER A 75 -7.65 6.93 -8.60
CA SER A 75 -8.63 7.91 -9.07
C SER A 75 -8.68 9.15 -8.19
N THR A 76 -8.65 8.99 -6.87
CA THR A 76 -8.59 10.12 -5.92
C THR A 76 -7.31 10.92 -6.11
N MET A 77 -6.16 10.23 -6.19
CA MET A 77 -4.85 10.86 -6.43
C MET A 77 -4.85 11.69 -7.73
N LYS A 78 -5.48 11.21 -8.80
CA LYS A 78 -5.59 11.95 -10.06
C LYS A 78 -6.42 13.23 -9.94
N LEU A 79 -7.56 13.17 -9.26
CA LEU A 79 -8.38 14.35 -9.02
C LEU A 79 -7.64 15.38 -8.16
N GLU A 80 -6.94 14.94 -7.12
CA GLU A 80 -6.12 15.83 -6.28
C GLU A 80 -5.00 16.51 -7.08
N LEU A 81 -4.30 15.76 -7.95
CA LEU A 81 -3.30 16.34 -8.85
C LEU A 81 -3.90 17.38 -9.80
N LEU A 82 -5.07 17.09 -10.40
CA LEU A 82 -5.77 18.05 -11.26
C LEU A 82 -6.20 19.30 -10.49
N ASN A 83 -6.67 19.16 -9.25
CA ASN A 83 -7.04 20.29 -8.41
C ASN A 83 -5.82 21.17 -8.11
N LEU A 84 -4.68 20.57 -7.74
CA LEU A 84 -3.43 21.30 -7.50
C LEU A 84 -2.96 22.07 -8.74
N LEU A 85 -3.12 21.50 -9.95
CA LEU A 85 -2.84 22.20 -11.20
C LEU A 85 -3.79 23.38 -11.42
N ASN A 86 -5.09 23.18 -11.24
CA ASN A 86 -6.11 24.22 -11.44
C ASN A 86 -5.97 25.38 -10.44
N GLU A 87 -5.54 25.09 -9.22
CA GLU A 87 -5.25 26.08 -8.18
C GLU A 87 -3.89 26.79 -8.40
N GLY A 88 -3.11 26.39 -9.41
CA GLY A 88 -1.79 26.94 -9.69
C GLY A 88 -0.72 26.54 -8.66
N ASN A 89 -0.97 25.50 -7.86
CA ASN A 89 -0.06 25.05 -6.81
C ASN A 89 0.97 24.02 -7.35
N TRP A 90 1.84 24.51 -8.24
CA TRP A 90 2.82 23.69 -8.96
C TRP A 90 3.82 22.97 -8.05
N VAL A 91 4.16 23.56 -6.90
CA VAL A 91 5.09 22.96 -5.93
C VAL A 91 4.46 21.71 -5.31
N TYR A 92 3.22 21.81 -4.82
CA TYR A 92 2.53 20.65 -4.25
C TYR A 92 2.18 19.61 -5.31
N PHE A 93 1.79 20.02 -6.51
CA PHE A 93 1.60 19.11 -7.64
C PHE A 93 2.86 18.28 -7.92
N THR A 94 4.00 18.95 -8.11
CA THR A 94 5.26 18.29 -8.49
C THR A 94 5.73 17.35 -7.39
N ASN A 95 5.71 17.80 -6.13
CA ASN A 95 6.08 16.96 -5.00
C ASN A 95 5.16 15.75 -4.87
N TYR A 96 3.83 15.94 -4.94
CA TYR A 96 2.88 14.83 -4.80
C TYR A 96 3.03 13.82 -5.93
N PHE A 97 3.21 14.30 -7.17
CA PHE A 97 3.45 13.45 -8.34
C PHE A 97 4.74 12.63 -8.20
N ILE A 98 5.87 13.25 -7.84
CA ILE A 98 7.13 12.55 -7.67
C ILE A 98 7.03 11.53 -6.53
N LEU A 99 6.49 11.95 -5.39
CA LEU A 99 6.35 11.08 -4.22
C LEU A 99 5.51 9.85 -4.55
N THR A 100 4.32 10.02 -5.14
CA THR A 100 3.44 8.87 -5.37
C THR A 100 3.99 7.89 -6.41
N TYR A 101 4.63 8.36 -7.48
CA TYR A 101 5.14 7.49 -8.55
C TYR A 101 6.49 6.88 -8.21
N LEU A 102 7.45 7.70 -7.80
CA LEU A 102 8.81 7.23 -7.53
C LEU A 102 8.86 6.43 -6.23
N PHE A 103 8.34 6.99 -5.13
CA PHE A 103 8.39 6.29 -3.85
C PHE A 103 7.39 5.14 -3.78
N GLY A 104 6.27 5.19 -4.52
CA GLY A 104 5.38 4.04 -4.64
C GLY A 104 6.10 2.81 -5.20
N ILE A 105 6.82 2.97 -6.31
CA ILE A 105 7.62 1.88 -6.90
C ILE A 105 8.76 1.46 -5.96
N ALA A 106 9.48 2.44 -5.39
CA ALA A 106 10.58 2.15 -4.47
C ALA A 106 10.12 1.36 -3.24
N LEU A 107 8.96 1.70 -2.67
CA LEU A 107 8.39 1.00 -1.53
C LEU A 107 7.86 -0.39 -1.90
N ALA A 108 7.25 -0.57 -3.07
CA ALA A 108 6.87 -1.91 -3.53
C ALA A 108 8.11 -2.81 -3.66
N TYR A 109 9.20 -2.30 -4.23
CA TYR A 109 10.47 -3.03 -4.29
C TYR A 109 11.06 -3.30 -2.90
N ALA A 110 11.07 -2.30 -2.02
CA ALA A 110 11.55 -2.46 -0.64
C ALA A 110 10.73 -3.50 0.13
N GLY A 111 9.42 -3.55 -0.07
CA GLY A 111 8.54 -4.58 0.50
C GLY A 111 8.90 -5.97 0.00
N PHE A 112 9.10 -6.11 -1.32
CA PHE A 112 9.54 -7.37 -1.92
C PHE A 112 10.87 -7.87 -1.33
N MET A 113 11.86 -6.97 -1.22
CA MET A 113 13.18 -7.29 -0.63
C MET A 113 13.09 -7.59 0.88
N SER A 114 12.18 -6.92 1.60
CA SER A 114 11.98 -7.20 3.03
C SER A 114 11.44 -8.62 3.22
N ALA A 115 10.53 -9.08 2.37
CA ALA A 115 9.98 -10.42 2.43
C ALA A 115 11.05 -11.51 2.18
N SER A 116 11.96 -11.30 1.21
CA SER A 116 13.05 -12.25 0.97
C SER A 116 14.01 -12.33 2.15
N LEU A 117 14.40 -11.20 2.72
CA LEU A 117 15.25 -11.16 3.91
C LEU A 117 14.62 -11.88 5.10
N ILE A 118 13.31 -11.72 5.32
CA ILE A 118 12.58 -12.40 6.38
C ILE A 118 12.56 -13.91 6.13
N HIS A 119 12.31 -14.34 4.90
CA HIS A 119 12.31 -15.75 4.53
C HIS A 119 13.68 -16.41 4.78
N ASP A 120 14.77 -15.74 4.37
CA ASP A 120 16.14 -16.21 4.57
C ASP A 120 16.46 -16.35 6.06
N LEU A 121 16.08 -15.37 6.88
CA LEU A 121 16.26 -15.41 8.33
C LEU A 121 15.56 -16.63 8.96
N PHE A 122 14.31 -16.90 8.61
CA PHE A 122 13.55 -18.05 9.13
C PHE A 122 14.15 -19.39 8.70
N SER A 123 14.64 -19.49 7.45
CA SER A 123 15.31 -20.71 6.97
C SER A 123 16.60 -21.00 7.75
N HIS A 124 17.38 -19.96 8.07
CA HIS A 124 18.60 -20.10 8.84
C HIS A 124 18.34 -20.54 10.29
N PHE A 125 17.35 -19.94 10.96
CA PHE A 125 16.96 -20.35 12.32
C PHE A 125 16.43 -21.78 12.39
N SER A 126 15.65 -22.20 11.40
CA SER A 126 15.11 -23.57 11.33
C SER A 126 16.22 -24.61 11.14
N PHE A 127 17.23 -24.28 10.32
CA PHE A 127 18.41 -25.13 10.11
C PHE A 127 19.29 -25.24 11.36
N VAL A 128 19.55 -24.13 12.07
CA VAL A 128 20.32 -24.13 13.31
C VAL A 128 19.60 -24.91 14.42
N HIS A 129 18.28 -24.78 14.54
CA HIS A 129 17.51 -25.57 15.51
C HIS A 129 17.48 -27.07 15.18
N PHE A 130 17.53 -27.44 13.89
CA PHE A 130 17.66 -28.83 13.46
C PHE A 130 19.04 -29.42 13.80
N MET A 131 20.14 -28.67 13.67
CA MET A 131 21.48 -29.16 14.04
C MET A 131 21.72 -29.27 15.55
N LEU A 132 20.97 -28.54 16.37
CA LEU A 132 21.11 -28.56 17.84
C LEU A 132 20.22 -29.62 18.53
N LYS A 133 19.46 -30.40 17.77
CA LYS A 133 18.68 -31.56 18.22
C LYS A 133 19.32 -32.85 17.72
#